data_AF-A0A0G0QLD7-F1
#
_entry.id   AF-A0A0G0QLD7-F1
#
_cell.length_a   1.000
_cell.length_b   1.000
_cell.length_c   1.000
_cell.angle_alpha   90.00
_cell.angle_beta   90.00
_cell.angle_gamma   90.00
#
_symmetry.space_group_name_H-M   'P 1'
#
loop_
_entity.id
_entity.type
_entity.pdbx_description
1 polymer ?
#
loop_
_entity_poly.entity_id
_entity_poly.type
_entity_poly.pdbx_seq_one_letter_code
_entity_poly.pdbx_strand_id
1 'polypeptide(L)'
;MDKISVYTTKYLVIALILVGVIFGDSAFAAINFDETINKSEGNQEKLVCNVIGQLGLGCLRTGMITGNGPLASGTTVGGSNTNTTQSSNSVQNSNTSNSSKSSSSWFGKYNLSANVYTGTVTRKISKEDVSLVKVVGSPEVYEIVRGMKHLVPSEEVFLNYGYKKEMVREIPQVELNKYPRVRLVQPKGSKKVYYLTEAGFVRLVPDAKVYESYGDRKEDILVISTKEFNLYPVNQYVYLENPLNRDVFSVDGSTKKYLTPMAIRRMGLKEFQVAPVNQFEMSFYKTGEPIIN
;
A
#
# COMPACT_ATOMS: atom_id res chain seq x y z
N MET A 1 -14.71 3.22 -45.13
CA MET A 1 -14.91 2.37 -43.93
C MET A 1 -14.36 1.01 -44.35
N ASP A 2 -13.24 0.43 -43.89
CA ASP A 2 -12.59 0.46 -42.58
C ASP A 2 -11.13 -0.04 -42.67
N LYS A 3 -10.17 0.83 -43.00
CA LYS A 3 -8.73 0.49 -42.83
C LYS A 3 -8.12 1.08 -41.56
N ILE A 4 -8.75 2.10 -40.99
CA ILE A 4 -8.28 2.75 -39.76
C ILE A 4 -8.62 1.90 -38.52
N SER A 5 -9.76 1.21 -38.50
CA SER A 5 -10.19 0.38 -37.35
C SER A 5 -9.26 -0.82 -37.08
N VAL A 6 -8.72 -1.45 -38.14
CA VAL A 6 -7.87 -2.65 -38.00
C VAL A 6 -6.51 -2.34 -37.35
N TYR A 7 -5.97 -1.14 -37.57
CA TYR A 7 -4.69 -0.77 -36.95
C TYR A 7 -4.83 -0.49 -35.46
N THR A 8 -5.89 0.19 -35.03
CA THR A 8 -6.10 0.55 -33.63
C THR A 8 -6.25 -0.67 -32.73
N THR A 9 -6.95 -1.71 -33.19
CA THR A 9 -7.13 -2.96 -32.42
C THR A 9 -5.83 -3.76 -32.30
N LYS A 10 -4.98 -3.76 -33.34
CA LYS A 10 -3.67 -4.41 -33.28
C LYS A 10 -2.75 -3.78 -32.24
N TYR A 11 -2.71 -2.44 -32.18
CA TYR A 11 -1.87 -1.74 -31.19
C TYR A 11 -2.35 -1.91 -29.75
N LEU A 12 -3.67 -2.02 -29.53
CA LEU A 12 -4.23 -2.20 -28.19
C LEU A 12 -3.92 -3.58 -27.61
N VAL A 13 -3.96 -4.64 -28.43
CA VAL A 13 -3.57 -6.00 -28.01
C VAL A 13 -2.06 -6.08 -27.72
N ILE A 14 -1.22 -5.46 -28.56
CA ILE A 14 0.23 -5.40 -28.33
C ILE A 14 0.56 -4.63 -27.04
N ALA A 15 -0.16 -3.54 -26.76
CA ALA A 15 0.04 -2.74 -25.54
C ALA A 15 -0.30 -3.53 -24.28
N LEU A 16 -1.40 -4.30 -24.25
CA LEU A 16 -1.76 -5.13 -23.09
C LEU A 16 -0.75 -6.26 -22.83
N ILE A 17 -0.17 -6.83 -23.89
CA ILE A 17 0.85 -7.90 -23.77
C ILE A 17 2.18 -7.34 -23.25
N LEU A 18 2.61 -6.17 -23.74
CA LEU A 18 3.83 -5.51 -23.23
C LEU A 18 3.71 -5.18 -21.75
N VAL A 19 2.52 -4.78 -21.29
CA VAL A 19 2.25 -4.56 -19.87
C VAL A 19 2.38 -5.87 -19.09
N GLY A 20 1.83 -6.99 -19.58
CA GLY A 20 1.96 -8.30 -18.93
C GLY A 20 3.38 -8.84 -18.82
N VAL A 21 4.22 -8.64 -19.85
CA VAL A 21 5.63 -9.09 -19.86
C VAL A 21 6.48 -8.30 -18.85
N ILE A 22 6.18 -7.02 -18.64
CA ILE A 22 6.91 -6.18 -17.67
C ILE A 22 6.64 -6.63 -16.22
N PHE A 23 5.50 -7.25 -15.95
CA PHE A 23 5.14 -7.70 -14.59
C PHE A 23 5.59 -9.13 -14.23
N GLY A 24 6.39 -9.79 -15.08
CA GLY A 24 7.25 -10.91 -14.66
C GLY A 24 6.56 -12.18 -14.16
N ASP A 25 5.27 -12.38 -14.44
CA ASP A 25 4.59 -13.62 -14.09
C ASP A 25 5.01 -14.76 -15.02
N SER A 26 5.59 -15.82 -14.45
CA SER A 26 6.10 -17.00 -15.17
C SER A 26 5.02 -17.78 -15.95
N ALA A 27 3.74 -17.44 -15.77
CA ALA A 27 2.62 -18.02 -16.52
C ALA A 27 2.60 -17.59 -18.00
N PHE A 28 3.22 -16.45 -18.37
CA PHE A 28 3.18 -15.92 -19.73
C PHE A 28 4.32 -16.41 -20.64
N ALA A 29 5.34 -17.07 -20.09
CA ALA A 29 6.51 -17.53 -20.85
C ALA A 29 6.23 -18.74 -21.77
N ALA A 30 5.08 -19.40 -21.64
CA ALA A 30 4.74 -20.63 -22.39
C ALA A 30 3.88 -20.40 -23.64
N ILE A 31 3.49 -19.16 -23.96
CA ILE A 31 2.58 -18.88 -25.08
C ILE A 31 3.39 -18.70 -26.38
N ASN A 32 3.25 -19.65 -27.31
CA ASN A 32 3.80 -19.54 -28.66
C ASN A 32 2.87 -18.67 -29.53
N PHE A 33 3.17 -17.36 -29.59
CA PHE A 33 2.33 -16.39 -30.29
C PHE A 33 2.27 -16.60 -31.81
N ASP A 34 3.35 -17.07 -32.44
CA ASP A 34 3.37 -17.31 -33.89
C ASP A 34 2.38 -18.42 -34.27
N GLU A 35 2.26 -19.46 -33.44
CA GLU A 35 1.27 -20.52 -33.66
C GLU A 35 -0.17 -20.00 -33.46
N THR A 36 -0.39 -19.17 -32.44
CA THR A 36 -1.72 -18.60 -32.13
C THR A 36 -2.21 -17.64 -33.22
N ILE A 37 -1.31 -16.84 -33.80
CA ILE A 37 -1.62 -15.92 -34.92
C ILE A 37 -1.91 -16.71 -36.20
N ASN A 38 -1.11 -17.73 -36.51
CA ASN A 38 -1.33 -18.55 -37.72
C ASN A 38 -2.64 -19.34 -37.65
N LYS A 39 -3.04 -19.82 -36.48
CA LYS A 39 -4.33 -20.52 -36.26
C LYS A 39 -5.56 -19.61 -36.35
N SER A 40 -5.41 -18.29 -36.27
CA SER A 40 -6.56 -17.39 -36.31
C SER A 40 -7.04 -17.06 -37.72
N GLU A 41 -6.27 -17.40 -38.77
CA GLU A 41 -6.57 -17.11 -40.18
C GLU A 41 -6.92 -15.63 -40.44
N GLY A 42 -6.38 -14.71 -39.62
CA GLY A 42 -6.71 -13.28 -39.69
C GLY A 42 -8.08 -12.90 -39.11
N ASN A 43 -8.87 -13.84 -38.57
CA ASN A 43 -10.12 -13.56 -37.89
C ASN A 43 -9.85 -13.13 -36.42
N GLN A 44 -10.31 -11.93 -36.06
CA GLN A 44 -10.08 -11.34 -34.74
C GLN A 44 -10.79 -12.11 -33.62
N GLU A 45 -11.98 -12.65 -33.87
CA GLU A 45 -12.74 -13.42 -32.87
C GLU A 45 -12.06 -14.77 -32.58
N LYS A 46 -11.54 -15.44 -33.62
CA LYS A 46 -10.74 -16.67 -33.45
C LYS A 46 -9.46 -16.39 -32.68
N LEU A 47 -8.80 -15.25 -32.93
CA LEU A 47 -7.56 -14.87 -32.25
C LEU A 47 -7.80 -14.65 -30.75
N VAL A 48 -8.84 -13.89 -30.40
CA VAL A 48 -9.22 -13.65 -28.99
C VAL A 48 -9.55 -14.97 -28.31
N CYS A 49 -10.30 -15.86 -28.97
CA CYS A 49 -10.62 -17.17 -28.39
C CYS A 49 -9.43 -18.11 -28.23
N ASN A 50 -8.47 -18.11 -29.15
CA ASN A 50 -7.27 -18.94 -29.01
C ASN A 50 -6.39 -18.45 -27.85
N VAL A 51 -6.27 -17.12 -27.65
CA VAL A 51 -5.51 -16.54 -26.53
C VAL A 51 -6.19 -16.83 -25.20
N ILE A 52 -7.50 -16.58 -25.10
CA ILE A 52 -8.28 -16.83 -23.87
C ILE A 52 -8.28 -18.34 -23.53
N GLY A 53 -8.40 -19.21 -24.54
CA GLY A 53 -8.34 -20.66 -24.37
C GLY A 53 -6.98 -21.17 -23.85
N GLN A 54 -5.87 -20.59 -24.30
CA GLN A 54 -4.53 -20.92 -23.78
C GLN A 54 -4.32 -20.47 -22.33
N LEU A 55 -5.05 -19.44 -21.89
CA LEU A 55 -5.10 -19.00 -20.49
C LEU A 55 -6.05 -19.84 -19.63
N GLY A 56 -6.65 -20.91 -20.17
CA GLY A 56 -7.60 -21.77 -19.46
C GLY A 56 -8.98 -21.13 -19.22
N LEU A 57 -9.22 -19.98 -19.84
CA LEU A 57 -10.51 -19.29 -19.79
C LEU A 57 -11.35 -19.81 -20.96
N GLY A 58 -12.54 -20.36 -20.69
CA GLY A 58 -13.41 -20.85 -21.74
C GLY A 58 -13.90 -19.71 -22.63
N CYS A 59 -13.80 -19.85 -23.95
CA CYS A 59 -14.38 -18.86 -24.85
C CYS A 59 -15.90 -19.05 -24.90
N LEU A 60 -16.66 -18.08 -24.39
CA LEU A 60 -18.12 -18.09 -24.44
C LEU A 60 -18.56 -17.98 -25.90
N ARG A 61 -18.94 -19.11 -26.51
CA ARG A 61 -19.60 -19.13 -27.82
C ARG A 61 -20.92 -18.37 -27.70
N THR A 62 -20.96 -17.15 -28.21
CA THR A 62 -22.20 -16.40 -28.48
C THR A 62 -22.90 -17.03 -29.69
N GLY A 63 -23.47 -18.22 -29.49
CA GLY A 63 -24.36 -18.85 -30.45
C GLY A 63 -25.79 -18.32 -30.28
N MET A 64 -26.31 -17.66 -31.31
CA MET A 64 -27.74 -17.42 -31.48
C MET A 64 -28.53 -18.73 -31.31
N ILE A 65 -29.50 -18.71 -30.39
CA ILE A 65 -30.47 -19.79 -30.18
C ILE A 65 -31.53 -19.66 -31.27
N THR A 66 -31.47 -20.53 -32.29
CA THR A 66 -32.63 -20.87 -33.12
C THR A 66 -32.63 -22.38 -33.34
N GLY A 67 -33.68 -23.06 -32.88
CA GLY A 67 -34.06 -24.37 -33.41
C GLY A 67 -34.27 -25.49 -32.41
N ASN A 68 -35.55 -25.87 -32.27
CA ASN A 68 -36.12 -27.01 -31.55
C ASN A 68 -35.51 -28.39 -31.89
N GLY A 69 -35.40 -29.28 -30.89
CA GLY A 69 -35.28 -30.73 -31.09
C GLY A 69 -34.85 -31.50 -29.81
N PRO A 70 -35.35 -32.73 -29.54
CA PRO A 70 -35.59 -33.19 -28.17
C PRO A 70 -34.62 -34.24 -27.58
N LEU A 71 -34.67 -34.31 -26.23
CA LEU A 71 -34.55 -35.45 -25.31
C LEU A 71 -33.29 -36.36 -25.29
N ALA A 72 -32.58 -36.35 -24.15
CA ALA A 72 -32.23 -37.48 -23.27
C ALA A 72 -31.12 -37.04 -22.27
N SER A 73 -30.91 -37.51 -21.04
CA SER A 73 -31.62 -38.25 -19.99
C SER A 73 -30.63 -38.34 -18.80
N GLY A 74 -31.09 -38.16 -17.55
CA GLY A 74 -30.39 -38.49 -16.28
C GLY A 74 -29.31 -37.49 -15.82
N THR A 75 -29.16 -37.10 -14.55
CA THR A 75 -29.46 -37.79 -13.29
C THR A 75 -29.65 -36.78 -12.15
N THR A 76 -30.58 -37.11 -11.27
CA THR A 76 -31.09 -36.45 -10.05
C THR A 76 -30.16 -36.53 -8.83
N VAL A 77 -30.07 -35.44 -8.04
CA VAL A 77 -29.96 -35.41 -6.55
C VAL A 77 -30.51 -34.03 -6.11
N GLY A 78 -31.75 -33.90 -5.59
CA GLY A 78 -32.12 -33.94 -4.15
C GLY A 78 -31.44 -32.81 -3.36
N GLY A 79 -32.06 -31.72 -2.87
CA GLY A 79 -33.43 -31.43 -2.46
C GLY A 79 -33.43 -31.11 -0.95
N SER A 80 -33.69 -29.86 -0.53
CA SER A 80 -34.63 -29.54 0.55
C SER A 80 -34.77 -28.02 0.78
N ASN A 81 -36.02 -27.55 0.69
CA ASN A 81 -36.54 -26.27 1.15
C ASN A 81 -36.61 -26.23 2.70
N THR A 82 -36.62 -25.03 3.31
CA THR A 82 -37.86 -24.40 3.85
C THR A 82 -37.60 -23.14 4.72
N ASN A 83 -38.47 -22.15 4.46
CA ASN A 83 -39.18 -21.24 5.39
C ASN A 83 -38.47 -20.09 6.13
N THR A 84 -38.74 -18.89 5.61
CA THR A 84 -39.62 -17.84 6.20
C THR A 84 -39.58 -17.64 7.71
N THR A 85 -39.17 -16.44 8.17
CA THR A 85 -39.96 -15.64 9.13
C THR A 85 -39.61 -14.15 9.04
N GLN A 86 -40.65 -13.33 8.81
CA GLN A 86 -40.66 -11.89 9.05
C GLN A 86 -40.65 -11.62 10.57
N SER A 87 -39.95 -10.59 11.03
CA SER A 87 -40.49 -9.80 12.14
C SER A 87 -39.95 -8.37 12.13
N SER A 88 -40.90 -7.49 12.39
CA SER A 88 -40.91 -6.04 12.40
C SER A 88 -40.60 -5.46 13.79
N ASN A 89 -40.39 -4.13 13.81
CA ASN A 89 -40.42 -3.20 14.97
C ASN A 89 -39.18 -3.25 15.89
N SER A 90 -38.67 -2.16 16.48
CA SER A 90 -39.20 -0.81 16.72
C SER A 90 -38.04 0.17 17.00
N VAL A 91 -38.30 1.44 16.68
CA VAL A 91 -37.65 2.63 17.23
C VAL A 91 -37.60 2.59 18.76
N GLN A 92 -36.44 2.88 19.36
CA GLN A 92 -36.41 3.65 20.61
C GLN A 92 -35.14 4.50 20.72
N ASN A 93 -35.41 5.80 20.85
CA ASN A 93 -34.53 6.91 21.12
C ASN A 93 -34.39 7.05 22.64
N SER A 94 -33.18 7.14 23.17
CA SER A 94 -32.97 7.67 24.52
C SER A 94 -31.58 8.30 24.66
N ASN A 95 -31.57 9.63 24.56
CA ASN A 95 -30.62 10.47 25.27
C ASN A 95 -30.76 10.21 26.78
N THR A 96 -29.68 9.89 27.49
CA THR A 96 -29.48 10.37 28.87
C THR A 96 -27.99 10.38 29.22
N SER A 97 -27.57 11.55 29.65
CA SER A 97 -26.28 11.92 30.21
C SER A 97 -26.03 11.38 31.63
N ASN A 98 -24.75 11.31 31.97
CA ASN A 98 -24.12 11.48 33.29
C ASN A 98 -23.87 10.29 34.24
N SER A 99 -22.61 10.32 34.68
CA SER A 99 -22.07 9.98 36.00
C SER A 99 -21.68 8.53 36.30
N SER A 100 -20.37 8.30 36.17
CA SER A 100 -19.48 7.68 37.15
C SER A 100 -20.05 6.63 38.11
N LYS A 101 -19.53 5.40 38.01
CA LYS A 101 -19.00 4.65 39.16
C LYS A 101 -18.12 3.49 38.71
N SER A 102 -16.88 3.57 39.20
CA SER A 102 -15.85 2.55 39.36
C SER A 102 -16.37 1.11 39.44
N SER A 103 -15.87 0.25 38.56
CA SER A 103 -15.71 -1.18 38.82
C SER A 103 -14.36 -1.68 38.30
N SER A 104 -13.84 -2.66 39.01
CA SER A 104 -12.45 -3.05 39.16
C SER A 104 -11.86 -3.90 38.01
N SER A 105 -10.68 -3.48 37.54
CA SER A 105 -9.46 -4.29 37.39
C SER A 105 -9.56 -5.72 36.82
N TRP A 106 -9.15 -5.91 35.55
CA TRP A 106 -8.41 -7.11 35.09
C TRP A 106 -7.79 -6.97 33.68
N PHE A 107 -7.04 -5.89 33.42
CA PHE A 107 -6.20 -5.81 32.20
C PHE A 107 -4.79 -5.34 32.53
N GLY A 108 -3.82 -6.08 32.02
CA GLY A 108 -2.40 -5.95 32.28
C GLY A 108 -1.88 -4.54 32.00
N LYS A 109 -1.06 -4.05 32.94
CA LYS A 109 -0.30 -2.80 32.85
C LYS A 109 0.74 -2.89 31.74
N TYR A 110 0.38 -2.50 30.53
CA TYR A 110 1.35 -2.00 29.56
C TYR A 110 1.61 -0.53 29.88
N ASN A 111 2.80 -0.22 30.41
CA ASN A 111 3.28 1.15 30.59
C ASN A 111 3.62 1.74 29.20
N LEU A 112 2.61 2.19 28.46
CA LEU A 112 2.79 3.04 27.29
C LEU A 112 3.03 4.47 27.79
N SER A 113 4.29 4.82 28.07
CA SER A 113 4.66 6.20 28.32
C SER A 113 4.68 6.96 26.99
N ALA A 114 3.60 7.66 26.67
CA ALA A 114 3.60 8.62 25.58
C ALA A 114 4.27 9.92 26.07
N ASN A 115 5.49 10.21 25.59
CA ASN A 115 6.08 11.54 25.75
C ASN A 115 5.33 12.50 24.82
N VAL A 116 4.31 13.17 25.34
CA VAL A 116 3.55 14.17 24.59
C VAL A 116 4.37 15.45 24.49
N TYR A 117 5.09 15.60 23.38
CA TYR A 117 5.78 16.84 23.03
C TYR A 117 4.78 17.81 22.37
N THR A 118 4.44 18.90 23.06
CA THR A 118 3.53 19.95 22.58
C THR A 118 4.32 21.07 21.87
N GLY A 119 4.74 20.82 20.64
CA GLY A 119 5.34 21.85 19.77
C GLY A 119 4.42 22.22 18.61
N THR A 120 3.89 23.45 18.58
CA THR A 120 3.22 23.98 17.38
C THR A 120 4.25 24.39 16.33
N VAL A 121 4.00 24.00 15.07
CA VAL A 121 4.84 24.36 13.93
C VAL A 121 4.07 25.29 13.03
N THR A 122 4.22 26.59 13.24
CA THR A 122 3.85 27.56 12.22
C THR A 122 4.92 27.50 11.12
N ARG A 123 4.60 26.87 9.99
CA ARG A 123 5.46 26.97 8.80
C ARG A 123 5.30 28.38 8.26
N LYS A 124 6.41 29.13 8.21
CA LYS A 124 6.44 30.36 7.40
C LYS A 124 6.36 29.91 5.95
N ILE A 125 5.18 30.02 5.36
CA ILE A 125 4.96 29.76 3.94
C ILE A 125 5.65 30.91 3.19
N SER A 126 6.91 30.75 2.81
CA SER A 126 7.44 31.48 1.66
C SER A 126 6.62 30.99 0.47
N LYS A 127 5.97 31.91 -0.23
CA LYS A 127 5.11 31.62 -1.38
C LYS A 127 5.85 30.88 -2.51
N GLU A 128 7.18 30.81 -2.42
CA GLU A 128 8.09 30.26 -3.40
C GLU A 128 8.46 28.78 -3.18
N ASP A 129 8.31 28.21 -1.97
CA ASP A 129 8.89 26.89 -1.66
C ASP A 129 7.90 25.74 -1.40
N VAL A 130 6.66 26.08 -1.04
CA VAL A 130 5.67 25.09 -0.59
C VAL A 130 4.43 25.15 -1.49
N SER A 131 4.15 24.05 -2.18
CA SER A 131 2.95 23.89 -2.99
C SER A 131 2.10 22.74 -2.47
N LEU A 132 0.87 23.04 -2.05
CA LEU A 132 -0.10 22.01 -1.67
C LEU A 132 -0.86 21.54 -2.90
N VAL A 133 -0.92 20.23 -3.09
CA VAL A 133 -1.55 19.61 -4.25
C VAL A 133 -2.40 18.41 -3.83
N LYS A 134 -3.42 18.09 -4.62
CA LYS A 134 -4.17 16.83 -4.51
C LYS A 134 -4.45 16.29 -5.91
N VAL A 135 -4.63 14.98 -6.00
CA VAL A 135 -5.00 14.34 -7.27
C VAL A 135 -6.51 14.49 -7.48
N VAL A 136 -6.93 14.78 -8.71
CA VAL A 136 -8.35 14.85 -9.07
C VAL A 136 -9.06 13.56 -8.67
N GLY A 137 -10.09 13.66 -7.83
CA GLY A 137 -10.85 12.51 -7.32
C GLY A 137 -10.25 11.79 -6.10
N SER A 138 -9.06 12.19 -5.62
CA SER A 138 -8.46 11.67 -4.39
C SER A 138 -8.63 12.65 -3.22
N PRO A 139 -8.94 12.18 -2.01
CA PRO A 139 -8.98 13.03 -0.81
C PRO A 139 -7.58 13.37 -0.26
N GLU A 140 -6.53 12.70 -0.73
CA GLU A 140 -5.17 12.84 -0.21
C GLU A 140 -4.54 14.17 -0.61
N VAL A 141 -3.99 14.88 0.38
CA VAL A 141 -3.28 16.14 0.16
C VAL A 141 -1.79 15.90 0.32
N TYR A 142 -1.04 16.32 -0.69
CA TYR A 142 0.41 16.27 -0.71
C TYR A 142 0.97 17.67 -0.61
N GLU A 143 2.05 17.80 0.14
CA GLU A 143 2.90 18.97 0.13
C GLU A 143 4.11 18.70 -0.77
N ILE A 144 4.32 19.58 -1.74
CA ILE A 144 5.56 19.63 -2.53
C ILE A 144 6.50 20.62 -1.87
N VAL A 145 7.62 20.11 -1.35
CA VAL A 145 8.64 20.87 -0.65
C VAL A 145 10.02 20.39 -1.10
N ARG A 146 10.87 21.32 -1.53
CA ARG A 146 12.22 21.01 -2.08
C ARG A 146 12.20 19.96 -3.21
N GLY A 147 11.16 19.98 -4.04
CA GLY A 147 11.00 19.04 -5.15
C GLY A 147 10.61 17.62 -4.74
N MET A 148 10.30 17.36 -3.46
CA MET A 148 9.78 16.09 -2.98
C MET A 148 8.30 16.22 -2.59
N LYS A 149 7.55 15.14 -2.70
CA LYS A 149 6.17 15.05 -2.20
C LYS A 149 6.12 14.40 -0.82
N HIS A 150 5.37 15.02 0.07
CA HIS A 150 5.07 14.54 1.42
C HIS A 150 3.57 14.43 1.60
N LEU A 151 3.08 13.28 2.07
CA LEU A 151 1.65 13.08 2.33
C LEU A 151 1.28 13.72 3.67
N VAL A 152 0.25 14.57 3.67
CA VAL A 152 -0.33 15.09 4.90
C VAL A 152 -1.36 14.07 5.42
N PRO A 153 -1.08 13.34 6.52
CA PRO A 153 -1.82 12.12 6.86
C PRO A 153 -3.24 12.36 7.40
N SER A 154 -3.56 13.59 7.84
CA SER A 154 -4.88 13.92 8.38
C SER A 154 -5.23 15.40 8.23
N GLU A 155 -6.53 15.71 8.24
CA GLU A 155 -7.04 17.10 8.26
C GLU A 155 -6.55 17.85 9.52
N GLU A 156 -6.38 17.15 10.63
CA GLU A 156 -5.89 17.75 11.87
C GLU A 156 -4.43 18.23 11.73
N VAL A 157 -3.58 17.48 11.04
CA VAL A 157 -2.20 17.90 10.71
C VAL A 157 -2.21 19.03 9.69
N PHE A 158 -3.07 18.94 8.68
CA PHE A 158 -3.26 20.00 7.68
C PHE A 158 -3.57 21.35 8.35
N LEU A 159 -4.53 21.37 9.26
CA LEU A 159 -4.89 22.57 10.04
C LEU A 159 -3.77 22.97 11.01
N ASN A 160 -3.04 22.02 11.60
CA ASN A 160 -1.92 22.31 12.49
C ASN A 160 -0.79 23.09 11.79
N TYR A 161 -0.55 22.82 10.50
CA TYR A 161 0.38 23.59 9.69
C TYR A 161 -0.13 24.97 9.26
N GLY A 162 -1.39 25.29 9.55
CA GLY A 162 -2.03 26.54 9.12
C GLY A 162 -2.45 26.53 7.66
N TYR A 163 -2.52 25.36 7.03
CA TYR A 163 -2.98 25.22 5.66
C TYR A 163 -4.48 25.46 5.57
N LYS A 164 -4.89 26.00 4.43
CA LYS A 164 -6.29 26.24 4.10
C LYS A 164 -6.65 25.52 2.81
N LYS A 165 -7.90 25.09 2.68
CA LYS A 165 -8.35 24.29 1.53
C LYS A 165 -8.18 25.03 0.20
N GLU A 166 -8.26 26.36 0.23
CA GLU A 166 -8.08 27.22 -0.95
C GLU A 166 -6.63 27.25 -1.44
N MET A 167 -5.66 26.79 -0.63
CA MET A 167 -4.25 26.68 -1.03
C MET A 167 -3.95 25.39 -1.80
N VAL A 168 -4.86 24.40 -1.78
CA VAL A 168 -4.66 23.09 -2.40
C VAL A 168 -5.02 23.15 -3.87
N ARG A 169 -4.06 22.85 -4.74
CA ARG A 169 -4.26 22.79 -6.19
C ARG A 169 -4.56 21.37 -6.65
N GLU A 170 -5.49 21.23 -7.59
CA GLU A 170 -5.74 19.94 -8.24
C GLU A 170 -4.74 19.72 -9.38
N ILE A 171 -4.09 18.56 -9.39
CA ILE A 171 -3.16 18.14 -10.44
C ILE A 171 -3.47 16.70 -10.89
N PRO A 172 -3.12 16.31 -12.12
CA PRO A 172 -3.24 14.92 -12.55
C PRO A 172 -2.17 14.03 -11.87
N GLN A 173 -2.47 12.73 -11.70
CA GLN A 173 -1.55 11.76 -11.09
C GLN A 173 -0.17 11.73 -11.76
N VAL A 174 -0.13 11.87 -13.08
CA VAL A 174 1.13 11.90 -13.87
C VAL A 174 2.02 13.08 -13.51
N GLU A 175 1.45 14.19 -13.03
CA GLU A 175 2.23 15.34 -12.57
C GLU A 175 2.75 15.10 -11.14
N LEU A 176 1.93 14.54 -10.24
CA LEU A 176 2.35 14.19 -8.89
C LEU A 176 3.47 13.12 -8.89
N ASN A 177 3.45 12.20 -9.85
CA ASN A 177 4.46 11.13 -9.98
C ASN A 177 5.85 11.64 -10.37
N LYS A 178 5.98 12.89 -10.84
CA LYS A 178 7.28 13.51 -11.14
C LYS A 178 8.09 13.82 -9.87
N TYR A 179 7.42 13.96 -8.74
CA TYR A 179 8.06 14.30 -7.47
C TYR A 179 8.39 13.01 -6.68
N PRO A 180 9.65 12.78 -6.30
CA PRO A 180 10.02 11.69 -5.41
C PRO A 180 9.38 11.86 -4.04
N ARG A 181 9.12 10.75 -3.34
CA ARG A 181 8.57 10.75 -1.98
C ARG A 181 9.64 11.18 -0.99
N VAL A 182 9.24 11.94 0.04
CA VAL A 182 10.08 12.16 1.22
C VAL A 182 10.34 10.84 1.95
N ARG A 183 11.62 10.54 2.20
CA ARG A 183 12.07 9.35 2.92
C ARG A 183 12.56 9.65 4.32
N LEU A 184 13.10 10.84 4.55
CA LEU A 184 13.68 11.23 5.83
C LEU A 184 12.82 12.31 6.49
N VAL A 185 12.44 12.07 7.73
CA VAL A 185 11.67 13.02 8.54
C VAL A 185 12.36 13.28 9.86
N GLN A 186 12.24 14.51 10.36
CA GLN A 186 12.76 14.93 11.65
C GLN A 186 11.65 15.66 12.43
N PRO A 187 11.20 15.15 13.58
CA PRO A 187 10.24 15.84 14.42
C PRO A 187 10.82 17.18 14.91
N LYS A 188 10.04 18.25 14.85
CA LYS A 188 10.49 19.57 15.33
C LYS A 188 10.92 19.50 16.80
N GLY A 189 12.09 20.05 17.09
CA GLY A 189 12.68 20.05 18.44
C GLY A 189 13.48 18.78 18.77
N SER A 190 13.40 17.74 17.95
CA SER A 190 14.27 16.57 18.03
C SER A 190 15.51 16.75 17.16
N LYS A 191 16.63 16.14 17.55
CA LYS A 191 17.83 15.97 16.70
C LYS A 191 17.85 14.62 15.97
N LYS A 192 16.89 13.74 16.26
CA LYS A 192 16.81 12.39 15.70
C LYS A 192 16.14 12.43 14.34
N VAL A 193 16.73 11.72 13.38
CA VAL A 193 16.21 11.55 12.02
C VAL A 193 15.55 10.18 11.93
N TYR A 194 14.42 10.10 11.24
CA TYR A 194 13.67 8.89 11.05
C TYR A 194 13.47 8.63 9.56
N TYR A 195 13.53 7.36 9.17
CA TYR A 195 13.15 6.91 7.84
C TYR A 195 11.65 6.61 7.81
N LEU A 196 10.93 7.17 6.84
CA LEU A 196 9.51 6.95 6.61
C LEU A 196 9.34 5.89 5.50
N THR A 197 8.84 4.72 5.88
CA THR A 197 8.64 3.60 4.96
C THR A 197 7.46 3.85 4.03
N GLU A 198 7.35 3.04 2.97
CA GLU A 198 6.25 3.13 2.00
C GLU A 198 4.89 2.86 2.65
N ALA A 199 4.88 1.98 3.65
CA ALA A 199 3.70 1.63 4.43
C ALA A 199 3.38 2.65 5.55
N GLY A 200 4.10 3.78 5.61
CA GLY A 200 3.84 4.85 6.58
C GLY A 200 4.38 4.59 7.98
N PHE A 201 5.35 3.68 8.16
CA PHE A 201 6.01 3.47 9.44
C PHE A 201 7.25 4.34 9.56
N VAL A 202 7.59 4.74 10.78
CA VAL A 202 8.81 5.49 11.07
C VAL A 202 9.84 4.62 11.77
N ARG A 203 11.10 4.74 11.35
CA ARG A 203 12.23 3.99 11.91
C ARG A 203 13.37 4.92 12.24
N LEU A 204 13.99 4.78 13.41
CA LEU A 204 15.11 5.63 13.80
C LEU A 204 16.32 5.36 12.90
N VAL A 205 16.85 6.42 12.29
CA VAL A 205 18.15 6.38 11.60
C VAL A 205 19.23 6.78 12.61
N PRO A 206 20.14 5.87 12.97
CA PRO A 206 21.02 6.09 14.12
C PRO A 206 22.18 7.06 13.85
N ASP A 207 22.65 7.13 12.61
CA ASP A 207 23.80 7.95 12.20
C ASP A 207 23.60 8.52 10.78
N ALA A 208 24.27 9.63 10.48
CA ALA A 208 24.23 10.28 9.18
C ALA A 208 24.70 9.36 8.05
N LYS A 209 25.76 8.58 8.31
CA LYS A 209 26.30 7.60 7.36
C LYS A 209 25.27 6.57 6.92
N VAL A 210 24.27 6.29 7.76
CA VAL A 210 23.21 5.34 7.42
C VAL A 210 22.31 5.92 6.32
N TYR A 211 21.77 7.14 6.46
CA TYR A 211 20.94 7.69 5.39
C TYR A 211 21.77 8.01 4.13
N GLU A 212 23.04 8.41 4.29
CA GLU A 212 23.95 8.61 3.15
C GLU A 212 24.17 7.31 2.37
N SER A 213 24.21 6.16 3.05
CA SER A 213 24.32 4.85 2.39
C SER A 213 23.08 4.43 1.59
N TYR A 214 21.94 5.11 1.79
CA TYR A 214 20.75 4.99 0.95
C TYR A 214 20.73 6.00 -0.21
N GLY A 215 21.75 6.84 -0.32
CA GLY A 215 21.83 7.93 -1.30
C GLY A 215 21.06 9.19 -0.90
N ASP A 216 20.50 9.22 0.30
CA ASP A 216 19.82 10.41 0.83
C ASP A 216 20.84 11.40 1.40
N ARG A 217 20.48 12.69 1.42
CA ARG A 217 21.32 13.77 1.96
C ARG A 217 20.63 14.47 3.12
N LYS A 218 21.40 15.27 3.85
CA LYS A 218 20.88 16.06 4.97
C LYS A 218 19.80 17.06 4.53
N GLU A 219 19.91 17.59 3.32
CA GLU A 219 18.96 18.54 2.73
C GLU A 219 17.60 17.89 2.42
N ASP A 220 17.59 16.56 2.26
CA ASP A 220 16.39 15.77 1.96
C ASP A 220 15.56 15.48 3.24
N ILE A 221 16.09 15.81 4.42
CA ILE A 221 15.39 15.68 5.71
C ILE A 221 14.28 16.73 5.81
N LEU A 222 13.04 16.25 5.87
CA LEU A 222 11.86 17.08 6.10
C LEU A 222 11.60 17.25 7.59
N VAL A 223 11.56 18.50 8.07
CA VAL A 223 11.15 18.80 9.44
C VAL A 223 9.62 18.81 9.53
N ILE A 224 9.06 17.92 10.34
CA ILE A 224 7.60 17.76 10.53
C ILE A 224 7.18 18.13 11.95
N SER A 225 5.89 18.39 12.16
CA SER A 225 5.36 18.59 13.50
C SER A 225 5.44 17.32 14.33
N THR A 226 5.63 17.46 15.64
CA THR A 226 5.55 16.31 16.55
C THR A 226 4.16 15.66 16.52
N LYS A 227 3.12 16.48 16.28
CA LYS A 227 1.74 16.00 16.14
C LYS A 227 1.59 15.05 14.97
N GLU A 228 2.13 15.40 13.80
CA GLU A 228 2.17 14.51 12.64
C GLU A 228 3.02 13.27 12.93
N PHE A 229 4.22 13.44 13.48
CA PHE A 229 5.13 12.33 13.75
C PHE A 229 4.48 11.23 14.62
N ASN A 230 3.69 11.64 15.62
CA ASN A 230 3.00 10.72 16.53
C ASN A 230 1.87 9.91 15.85
N LEU A 231 1.44 10.27 14.64
CA LEU A 231 0.47 9.49 13.87
C LEU A 231 1.12 8.28 13.18
N TYR A 232 2.44 8.30 12.97
CA TYR A 232 3.12 7.21 12.31
C TYR A 232 3.46 6.08 13.30
N PRO A 233 3.09 4.82 13.00
CA PRO A 233 3.52 3.68 13.80
C PRO A 233 5.03 3.48 13.68
N VAL A 234 5.65 3.02 14.78
CA VAL A 234 7.08 2.71 14.79
C VAL A 234 7.32 1.39 14.05
N ASN A 235 8.27 1.39 13.12
CA ASN A 235 8.77 0.17 12.51
C ASN A 235 9.76 -0.50 13.45
N GLN A 236 9.44 -1.73 13.88
CA GLN A 236 10.27 -2.52 14.79
C GLN A 236 10.96 -3.70 14.12
N TYR A 237 10.62 -4.01 12.86
CA TYR A 237 11.04 -5.24 12.21
C TYR A 237 11.73 -4.92 10.89
N VAL A 238 12.90 -5.52 10.68
CA VAL A 238 13.72 -5.28 9.50
C VAL A 238 14.25 -6.57 8.93
N TYR A 239 14.60 -6.57 7.65
CA TYR A 239 15.36 -7.63 7.01
C TYR A 239 16.47 -7.04 6.13
N LEU A 240 17.53 -7.80 5.93
CA LEU A 240 18.63 -7.36 5.07
C LEU A 240 18.22 -7.50 3.60
N GLU A 241 18.27 -6.40 2.84
CA GLU A 241 17.86 -6.39 1.43
C GLU A 241 18.80 -7.22 0.55
N ASN A 242 20.10 -7.20 0.87
CA ASN A 242 21.15 -7.87 0.11
C ASN A 242 22.21 -8.51 1.05
N PRO A 243 22.45 -9.84 0.99
CA PRO A 243 21.80 -10.83 0.12
C PRO A 243 20.31 -10.99 0.44
N LEU A 244 19.53 -11.58 -0.48
CA LEU A 244 18.11 -11.86 -0.30
C LEU A 244 17.87 -13.00 0.71
N ASN A 245 18.37 -12.87 1.94
CA ASN A 245 17.96 -13.69 3.06
C ASN A 245 16.86 -12.93 3.83
N ARG A 246 15.62 -13.41 3.74
CA ARG A 246 14.46 -12.82 4.45
C ARG A 246 14.46 -13.12 5.95
N ASP A 247 15.64 -13.17 6.55
CA ASP A 247 15.80 -13.26 7.99
C ASP A 247 15.30 -11.97 8.61
N VAL A 248 14.28 -12.09 9.46
CA VAL A 248 13.65 -10.94 10.10
C VAL A 248 14.31 -10.70 11.44
N PHE A 249 14.62 -9.44 11.73
CA PHE A 249 15.16 -9.00 12.99
C PHE A 249 14.20 -7.99 13.63
N SER A 250 14.00 -8.09 14.94
CA SER A 250 13.39 -7.03 15.73
C SER A 250 14.49 -6.07 16.19
N VAL A 251 14.27 -4.77 15.98
CA VAL A 251 15.17 -3.71 16.37
C VAL A 251 14.56 -2.95 17.55
N ASP A 252 15.29 -2.94 18.65
CA ASP A 252 14.96 -2.16 19.84
C ASP A 252 16.18 -1.31 20.24
N GLY A 253 16.10 -0.01 19.95
CA GLY A 253 17.19 0.95 20.14
C GLY A 253 18.43 0.59 19.31
N SER A 254 19.46 0.07 19.97
CA SER A 254 20.76 -0.28 19.35
C SER A 254 20.98 -1.78 19.21
N THR A 255 19.97 -2.60 19.54
CA THR A 255 20.07 -4.06 19.54
C THR A 255 19.11 -4.63 18.50
N LYS A 256 19.60 -5.58 17.71
CA LYS A 256 18.78 -6.41 16.81
C LYS A 256 18.68 -7.83 17.36
N LYS A 257 17.50 -8.44 17.30
CA LYS A 257 17.25 -9.82 17.71
C LYS A 257 16.65 -10.60 16.55
N TYR A 258 17.22 -11.76 16.24
CA TYR A 258 16.69 -12.62 15.18
C TYR A 258 15.31 -13.17 15.57
N LEU A 259 14.35 -13.13 14.64
CA LEU A 259 13.04 -13.75 14.78
C LEU A 259 13.02 -15.07 14.03
N THR A 260 12.73 -16.14 14.76
CA THR A 260 12.50 -17.44 14.11
C THR A 260 11.24 -17.39 13.23
N PRO A 261 11.16 -18.21 12.17
CA PRO A 261 9.93 -18.33 11.37
C PRO A 261 8.68 -18.73 12.17
N MET A 262 8.85 -19.37 13.33
CA MET A 262 7.76 -19.70 14.24
C MET A 262 7.25 -18.46 14.98
N ALA A 263 8.16 -17.62 15.48
CA ALA A 263 7.83 -16.36 16.13
C ALA A 263 7.09 -15.40 15.18
N ILE A 264 7.54 -15.27 13.93
CA ILE A 264 6.88 -14.45 12.90
C ILE A 264 5.42 -14.89 12.72
N ARG A 265 5.18 -16.21 12.62
CA ARG A 265 3.84 -16.79 12.47
C ARG A 265 2.97 -16.55 13.71
N ARG A 266 3.51 -16.75 14.91
CA ARG A 266 2.79 -16.56 16.18
C ARG A 266 2.43 -15.10 16.43
N MET A 267 3.29 -14.16 16.03
CA MET A 267 3.02 -12.72 16.11
C MET A 267 2.08 -12.21 15.01
N GLY A 268 1.76 -13.04 14.01
CA GLY A 268 0.92 -12.63 12.89
C GLY A 268 1.52 -11.50 12.05
N LEU A 269 2.86 -11.39 12.04
CA LEU A 269 3.58 -10.29 11.43
C LEU A 269 3.34 -10.29 9.91
N LYS A 270 2.96 -9.12 9.38
CA LYS A 270 2.70 -8.92 7.95
C LYS A 270 3.93 -8.37 7.26
N GLU A 271 4.07 -8.67 5.97
CA GLU A 271 5.24 -8.26 5.16
C GLU A 271 5.46 -6.75 5.18
N PHE A 272 4.39 -5.95 5.07
CA PHE A 272 4.48 -4.48 5.10
C PHE A 272 4.96 -3.91 6.44
N GLN A 273 4.97 -4.70 7.51
CA GLN A 273 5.50 -4.31 8.82
C GLN A 273 7.01 -4.54 8.92
N VAL A 274 7.62 -5.26 7.96
CA VAL A 274 9.05 -5.56 7.93
C VAL A 274 9.73 -4.70 6.87
N ALA A 275 10.59 -3.78 7.31
CA ALA A 275 11.27 -2.88 6.39
C ALA A 275 12.58 -3.49 5.84
N PRO A 276 12.88 -3.35 4.53
CA PRO A 276 14.20 -3.65 4.00
C PRO A 276 15.23 -2.68 4.56
N VAL A 277 16.43 -3.18 4.85
CA VAL A 277 17.57 -2.37 5.26
C VAL A 277 18.83 -2.82 4.55
N ASN A 278 19.76 -1.91 4.34
CA ASN A 278 21.07 -2.24 3.79
C ASN A 278 22.04 -2.77 4.86
N GLN A 279 23.19 -3.27 4.41
CA GLN A 279 24.20 -3.84 5.30
C GLN A 279 24.78 -2.80 6.27
N PHE A 280 24.94 -1.54 5.85
CA PHE A 280 25.47 -0.46 6.69
C PHE A 280 24.60 -0.27 7.93
N GLU A 281 23.29 -0.16 7.74
CA GLU A 281 22.37 -0.01 8.85
C GLU A 281 22.27 -1.28 9.70
N MET A 282 22.20 -2.44 9.05
CA MET A 282 22.15 -3.72 9.76
C MET A 282 23.36 -3.89 10.68
N SER A 283 24.55 -3.45 10.25
CA SER A 283 25.80 -3.53 11.02
C SER A 283 25.85 -2.59 12.23
N PHE A 284 25.05 -1.53 12.24
CA PHE A 284 24.96 -0.60 13.37
C PHE A 284 24.40 -1.27 14.63
N TYR A 285 23.45 -2.18 14.46
CA TYR A 285 22.79 -2.84 15.59
C TYR A 285 23.62 -4.00 16.16
N LYS A 286 23.79 -4.00 17.47
CA LYS A 286 24.38 -5.12 18.22
C LYS A 286 23.46 -6.34 18.16
N THR A 287 24.01 -7.51 17.90
CA THR A 287 23.23 -8.75 17.90
C THR A 287 22.92 -9.16 19.33
N GLY A 288 21.63 -9.27 19.66
CA GLY A 288 21.13 -9.81 20.92
C GLY A 288 20.65 -11.26 20.78
N GLU A 289 20.11 -11.80 21.87
CA GLU A 289 19.56 -13.16 21.89
C GLU A 289 18.36 -13.31 20.93
N PRO A 290 18.26 -14.43 20.19
CA PRO A 290 17.12 -14.71 19.32
C PRO A 290 15.78 -14.80 20.05
N ILE A 291 14.70 -14.43 19.36
CA ILE A 291 13.32 -14.59 19.84
C ILE A 291 12.75 -15.90 19.25
N ILE A 292 12.57 -16.90 20.12
CA ILE A 292 12.17 -18.27 19.75
C ILE A 292 10.66 -18.52 19.96
N ASN A 293 9.97 -17.59 20.64
CA ASN A 293 8.61 -17.80 21.16
C ASN A 293 7.53 -18.09 20.13
#